data_AF-A0A358IIL0-F1
#
_entry.id   AF-A0A358IIL0-F1
#
_cell.length_a   1.000
_cell.length_b   1.000
_cell.length_c   1.000
_cell.angle_alpha   90.00
_cell.angle_beta   90.00
_cell.angle_gamma   90.00
#
_symmetry.space_group_name_H-M   'P 1'
#
loop_
_entity.id
_entity.type
_entity.pdbx_description
1 polymer ?
#
loop_
_entity_poly.entity_id
_entity_poly.type
_entity_poly.pdbx_seq_one_letter_code
_entity_poly.pdbx_strand_id
1 'polypeptide(L)'
;MSKGCVLISTHNLPLAGELRSRLEVVGYETDLVTPTEKVAGSDVPTVLLVTGRDDSGKSMLAKYAKDELHLPVFAVEPVVDEAQKLECFDEVFDETGDLDDVVLLCSRA
;
A
#
# COMPACT_ATOMS: atom_id res chain seq x y z
N MET A 1 -10.10 -18.88 6.05
CA MET A 1 -9.55 -18.59 4.71
C MET A 1 -9.27 -17.10 4.70
N SER A 2 -8.01 -16.73 4.58
CA SER A 2 -7.56 -15.34 4.53
C SER A 2 -8.21 -14.65 3.33
N LYS A 3 -8.60 -13.38 3.46
CA LYS A 3 -9.22 -12.61 2.37
C LYS A 3 -8.23 -12.22 1.25
N GLY A 4 -6.94 -12.47 1.47
CA GLY A 4 -5.83 -12.10 0.59
C GLY A 4 -4.63 -11.63 1.40
N CYS A 5 -3.50 -11.41 0.72
CA CYS A 5 -2.29 -10.84 1.30
C CYS A 5 -2.14 -9.38 0.84
N VAL A 6 -2.06 -8.45 1.78
CA VAL A 6 -1.84 -7.02 1.51
C VAL A 6 -0.41 -6.67 1.87
N LEU A 7 0.34 -6.16 0.89
CA LEU A 7 1.69 -5.68 1.12
C LEU A 7 1.63 -4.27 1.66
N ILE A 8 2.40 -3.98 2.69
CA ILE A 8 2.47 -2.66 3.30
C ILE A 8 3.92 -2.20 3.27
N SER A 9 4.17 -1.08 2.61
CA SER A 9 5.50 -0.53 2.55
C SER A 9 5.91 0.06 3.90
N THR A 10 7.17 -0.08 4.25
CA THR A 10 7.71 0.40 5.53
C THR A 10 8.28 1.82 5.45
N HIS A 11 7.75 2.69 4.58
CA HIS A 11 8.21 4.08 4.48
C HIS A 11 7.88 4.87 5.75
N ASN A 12 6.69 4.64 6.31
CA ASN A 12 6.27 5.15 7.61
C ASN A 12 5.88 3.96 8.51
N LEU A 13 6.82 3.52 9.35
CA LEU A 13 6.63 2.37 10.23
C LEU A 13 5.43 2.51 11.20
N PRO A 14 5.21 3.67 11.85
CA PRO A 14 4.00 3.90 12.64
C PRO A 14 2.71 3.66 11.86
N LEU A 15 2.59 4.23 10.67
CA LEU A 15 1.41 4.10 9.81
C LEU A 15 1.25 2.68 9.28
N ALA A 16 2.34 2.03 8.88
CA ALA A 16 2.35 0.64 8.45
C ALA A 16 1.86 -0.30 9.55
N GLY A 17 2.25 -0.05 10.80
CA GLY A 17 1.77 -0.80 11.96
C GLY A 17 0.28 -0.62 12.23
N GLU A 18 -0.23 0.60 12.04
CA GLU A 18 -1.66 0.89 12.20
C GLU A 18 -2.51 0.20 11.12
N LEU A 19 -2.11 0.34 9.85
CA LEU A 19 -2.78 -0.31 8.71
C LEU A 19 -2.77 -1.83 8.86
N ARG A 20 -1.62 -2.40 9.25
CA ARG A 20 -1.51 -3.83 9.54
C ARG A 20 -2.53 -4.27 10.57
N SER A 21 -2.58 -3.57 11.70
CA SER A 21 -3.49 -3.91 12.80
C SER A 21 -4.96 -3.88 12.34
N ARG A 22 -5.35 -2.88 11.54
CA ARG A 22 -6.71 -2.77 10.99
C ARG A 22 -7.02 -3.88 9.98
N LEU A 23 -6.09 -4.20 9.08
CA LEU A 23 -6.25 -5.25 8.08
C LEU A 23 -6.36 -6.65 8.70
N GLU A 24 -5.52 -6.94 9.70
CA GLU A 24 -5.57 -8.20 10.46
C GLU A 24 -6.92 -8.37 11.18
N VAL A 25 -7.47 -7.28 11.77
CA VAL A 25 -8.81 -7.29 12.40
C VAL A 25 -9.91 -7.66 11.39
N VAL A 26 -9.77 -7.28 10.12
CA VAL A 26 -10.73 -7.56 9.05
C VAL A 26 -10.50 -8.93 8.39
N GLY A 27 -9.41 -9.61 8.73
CA GLY A 27 -9.06 -10.96 8.28
C GLY A 27 -8.16 -11.03 7.05
N TYR A 28 -7.43 -9.96 6.75
CA TYR A 28 -6.35 -9.96 5.76
C TYR A 28 -5.04 -10.43 6.37
N GLU A 29 -4.25 -11.14 5.57
CA GLU A 29 -2.83 -11.32 5.88
C GLU A 29 -2.08 -10.09 5.38
N THR A 30 -1.06 -9.66 6.11
CA THR A 30 -0.27 -8.50 5.75
C THR A 30 1.20 -8.82 5.78
N ASP A 31 1.94 -8.34 4.79
CA ASP A 31 3.39 -8.47 4.75
C ASP A 31 4.05 -7.10 4.63
N LEU A 32 5.13 -6.90 5.38
CA LEU A 32 5.85 -5.63 5.42
C LEU A 32 7.00 -5.68 4.42
N VAL A 33 6.96 -4.81 3.43
CA VAL A 33 7.95 -4.77 2.36
C VAL A 33 8.78 -3.50 2.43
N THR A 34 10.10 -3.63 2.27
CA THR A 34 10.96 -2.46 2.19
C THR A 34 10.78 -1.77 0.84
N PRO A 35 11.03 -0.44 0.74
CA PRO A 35 10.89 0.32 -0.52
C PRO A 35 11.69 -0.24 -1.71
N THR A 36 12.75 -1.00 -1.41
CA THR A 36 13.67 -1.59 -2.38
C THR A 36 13.49 -3.10 -2.54
N GLU A 37 12.57 -3.71 -1.80
CA GLU A 37 12.38 -5.15 -1.83
C GLU A 37 11.68 -5.58 -3.12
N LYS A 38 12.17 -6.68 -3.69
CA LYS A 38 11.42 -7.39 -4.72
C LYS A 38 10.51 -8.37 -4.03
N VAL A 39 9.20 -8.18 -4.19
CA VAL A 39 8.18 -9.09 -3.69
C VAL A 39 8.31 -10.40 -4.46
N ALA A 40 9.02 -11.36 -3.88
CA ALA A 40 9.17 -12.71 -4.40
C ALA A 40 8.48 -13.68 -3.43
N GLY A 41 7.17 -13.50 -3.24
CA GLY A 41 6.34 -14.31 -2.36
C GLY A 41 5.55 -15.37 -3.13
N SER A 42 5.39 -16.56 -2.55
CA SER A 42 4.60 -17.67 -3.14
C SER A 42 3.09 -17.44 -3.03
N ASP A 43 2.66 -16.48 -2.20
CA ASP A 43 1.27 -16.02 -2.12
C ASP A 43 1.12 -14.79 -3.00
N VAL A 44 0.17 -14.85 -3.94
CA VAL A 44 -0.12 -13.74 -4.86
C VAL A 44 -0.70 -12.61 -4.02
N PRO A 45 0.04 -11.51 -3.80
CA PRO A 45 -0.48 -10.38 -3.05
C PRO A 45 -1.65 -9.78 -3.82
N THR A 46 -2.64 -9.26 -3.12
CA THR A 46 -3.84 -8.68 -3.75
C THR A 46 -3.67 -7.18 -3.95
N VAL A 47 -2.95 -6.51 -3.04
CA VAL A 47 -2.82 -5.04 -3.01
C VAL A 47 -1.46 -4.64 -2.44
N LEU A 48 -0.90 -3.53 -2.92
CA LEU A 48 0.22 -2.82 -2.29
C LEU A 48 -0.23 -1.49 -1.69
N LEU A 49 -0.01 -1.33 -0.39
CA LEU A 49 -0.18 -0.08 0.35
C LEU A 49 1.17 0.59 0.56
N VAL A 50 1.28 1.86 0.17
CA VAL A 50 2.49 2.66 0.27
C VAL A 50 2.28 3.74 1.33
N THR A 51 2.95 3.61 2.47
CA THR A 51 2.75 4.49 3.65
C THR A 51 3.58 5.79 3.59
N GLY A 52 3.99 6.22 2.41
CA GLY A 52 4.85 7.39 2.20
C GLY A 52 5.64 7.33 0.89
N ARG A 53 6.10 8.48 0.40
CA ARG A 53 7.00 8.59 -0.76
C ARG A 53 8.48 8.50 -0.37
N ASP A 54 9.30 8.12 -1.34
CA ASP A 54 10.73 8.46 -1.32
C ASP A 54 10.91 9.94 -1.70
N ASP A 55 12.03 10.57 -1.32
CA ASP A 55 12.34 11.98 -1.65
C ASP A 55 12.28 12.30 -3.15
N SER A 56 12.21 11.28 -4.01
CA SER A 56 12.12 11.40 -5.47
C SER A 56 10.68 11.39 -6.02
N GLY A 57 9.66 11.17 -5.18
CA GLY A 57 8.26 11.08 -5.59
C GLY A 57 7.96 9.90 -6.53
N LYS A 58 8.89 8.96 -6.65
CA LYS A 58 8.88 7.84 -7.60
C LYS A 58 9.24 6.56 -6.85
N SER A 59 8.26 5.99 -6.17
CA SER A 59 8.48 4.73 -5.48
C SER A 59 8.71 3.62 -6.53
N MET A 60 9.96 3.15 -6.66
CA MET A 60 10.29 2.03 -7.55
C MET A 60 9.45 0.79 -7.24
N LEU A 61 9.06 0.62 -5.96
CA LEU A 61 8.16 -0.41 -5.49
C LEU A 61 6.76 -0.30 -6.13
N ALA A 62 6.17 0.91 -6.13
CA ALA A 62 4.87 1.16 -6.73
C ALA A 62 4.88 0.84 -8.23
N LYS A 63 5.93 1.29 -8.91
CA LYS A 63 6.11 0.99 -10.34
C LYS A 63 6.28 -0.51 -10.59
N TYR A 64 7.10 -1.20 -9.79
CA TYR A 64 7.29 -2.65 -9.90
C TYR A 64 5.98 -3.43 -9.65
N ALA A 65 5.23 -3.06 -8.61
CA ALA A 65 3.95 -3.70 -8.32
C ALA A 65 2.94 -3.50 -9.45
N LYS A 66 2.94 -2.33 -10.10
CA LYS A 66 2.06 -2.03 -11.23
C LYS A 66 2.50 -2.70 -12.53
N ASP A 67 3.77 -2.57 -12.91
CA ASP A 67 4.28 -3.03 -14.21
C ASP A 67 4.56 -4.55 -14.23
N GLU A 68 5.07 -5.11 -13.14
CA GLU A 68 5.52 -6.52 -13.10
C GLU A 68 4.47 -7.41 -12.44
N LEU A 69 3.90 -6.96 -11.31
CA LEU A 69 2.93 -7.75 -10.55
C LEU A 69 1.47 -7.47 -10.94
N HIS A 70 1.21 -6.39 -11.70
CA HIS A 70 -0.13 -5.93 -12.09
C HIS A 70 -1.09 -5.75 -10.90
N LEU A 71 -0.54 -5.32 -9.76
CA LEU A 71 -1.29 -5.11 -8.52
C LEU A 71 -1.78 -3.67 -8.41
N PRO A 72 -2.98 -3.45 -7.85
CA PRO A 72 -3.40 -2.12 -7.46
C PRO A 72 -2.48 -1.57 -6.37
N VAL A 73 -2.06 -0.32 -6.56
CA VAL A 73 -1.15 0.37 -5.64
C VAL A 73 -1.83 1.59 -5.05
N PHE A 74 -1.98 1.61 -3.73
CA PHE A 74 -2.56 2.72 -2.98
C PHE A 74 -1.50 3.41 -2.14
N ALA A 75 -1.51 4.74 -2.06
CA ALA A 75 -0.63 5.50 -1.18
C ALA A 75 -1.41 6.11 -0.01
N VAL A 76 -0.79 6.23 1.16
CA VAL A 76 -1.34 6.89 2.34
C VAL A 76 -0.32 7.89 2.85
N GLU A 77 -0.65 9.18 2.82
CA GLU A 77 0.30 10.27 3.12
C GLU A 77 -0.38 11.47 3.82
N PRO A 78 0.32 12.19 4.71
CA PRO A 78 -0.14 13.48 5.21
C PRO A 78 -0.11 14.54 4.10
N VAL A 79 -1.28 14.96 3.65
CA VAL A 79 -1.49 16.16 2.81
C VAL A 79 -0.66 16.17 1.52
N VAL A 80 -1.24 15.63 0.44
CA VAL A 80 -0.62 15.68 -0.90
C VAL A 80 -1.32 16.72 -1.78
N ASP A 81 -0.55 17.70 -2.23
CA ASP A 81 -0.88 18.61 -3.33
C ASP A 81 -1.31 17.76 -4.55
N GLU A 82 -2.53 17.96 -5.06
CA GLU A 82 -3.16 17.08 -6.06
C GLU A 82 -2.33 16.93 -7.36
N ALA A 83 -1.43 17.88 -7.62
CA ALA A 83 -0.60 17.94 -8.81
C ALA A 83 0.48 16.85 -8.93
N GLN A 84 0.87 16.18 -7.85
CA GLN A 84 1.89 15.10 -7.89
C GLN A 84 1.30 13.67 -7.83
N LYS A 85 -0.03 13.51 -7.94
CA LYS A 85 -0.70 12.34 -7.37
C LYS A 85 -0.58 10.99 -8.11
N LEU A 86 -0.35 10.89 -9.43
CA LEU A 86 -0.90 9.71 -10.13
C LEU A 86 0.00 8.88 -11.06
N GLU A 87 1.29 9.17 -11.23
CA GLU A 87 2.05 8.39 -12.24
C GLU A 87 2.23 6.90 -11.85
N CYS A 88 2.22 6.56 -10.56
CA CYS A 88 2.47 5.18 -10.09
C CYS A 88 1.45 4.64 -9.07
N PHE A 89 0.46 5.44 -8.69
CA PHE A 89 -0.57 5.07 -7.69
C PHE A 89 -1.94 5.09 -8.34
N ASP A 90 -2.76 4.09 -8.04
CA ASP A 90 -4.16 4.04 -8.47
C ASP A 90 -5.03 4.94 -7.58
N GLU A 91 -4.70 5.06 -6.30
CA GLU A 91 -5.41 5.94 -5.36
C GLU A 91 -4.48 6.45 -4.23
N VAL A 92 -4.75 7.65 -3.70
CA VAL A 92 -3.95 8.30 -2.65
C VAL A 92 -4.88 8.80 -1.55
N PHE A 93 -4.62 8.34 -0.32
CA PHE A 93 -5.41 8.59 0.89
C PHE A 93 -4.69 9.50 1.86
N ASP A 94 -5.47 10.25 2.65
CA ASP A 94 -4.95 11.05 3.75
C ASP A 94 -4.79 10.17 5.01
N GLU A 95 -3.65 10.31 5.70
CA GLU A 95 -3.38 9.55 6.94
C GLU A 95 -4.37 9.87 8.08
N THR A 96 -5.05 11.02 8.03
CA THR A 96 -5.88 11.52 9.14
C THR A 96 -7.36 11.16 9.04
N GLY A 97 -7.85 10.72 7.87
CA GLY A 97 -9.28 10.52 7.61
C GLY A 97 -9.68 9.15 7.07
N ASP A 98 -8.84 8.51 6.26
CA ASP A 98 -9.34 7.54 5.28
C ASP A 98 -8.80 6.11 5.44
N LEU A 99 -8.15 5.77 6.56
CA LEU A 99 -7.56 4.43 6.75
C LEU A 99 -8.59 3.30 6.71
N ASP A 100 -9.83 3.54 7.13
CA ASP A 100 -10.90 2.54 7.03
C ASP A 100 -11.38 2.35 5.58
N ASP A 101 -11.33 3.41 4.76
CA ASP A 101 -11.66 3.35 3.34
C ASP A 101 -10.57 2.60 2.55
N VAL A 102 -9.29 2.75 2.94
CA VAL A 102 -8.17 1.95 2.41
C VAL A 102 -8.44 0.46 2.62
N VAL A 103 -8.87 0.07 3.82
CA VAL A 103 -9.20 -1.32 4.16
C VAL A 103 -10.40 -1.81 3.36
N LEU A 104 -11.43 -0.96 3.17
CA LEU A 104 -12.59 -1.27 2.35
C LEU A 104 -12.19 -1.52 0.88
N LEU A 105 -11.29 -0.72 0.33
CA LEU A 105 -10.83 -0.88 -1.05
C LEU A 105 -9.96 -2.12 -1.25
N CYS A 106 -9.17 -2.51 -0.24
CA CYS A 106 -8.47 -3.79 -0.25
C CYS A 106 -9.43 -4.99 -0.36
N SER A 107 -10.72 -4.81 -0.03
CA SER A 107 -11.75 -5.85 -0.21
C SER A 107 -12.44 -5.89 -1.56
N ARG A 108 -12.20 -4.89 -2.40
CA ARG A 108 -12.79 -4.77 -3.74
C ARG A 108 -11.77 -5.00 -4.86
N ALA A 109 -10.49 -5.01 -4.53
CA ALA A 109 -9.37 -5.30 -5.41
C ALA A 109 -9.36 -6.77 -5.87
#